data_AF-A0A8J6KM21-F1
#
_entry.id   AF-A0A8J6KM21-F1
#
_cell.length_a   1.000
_cell.length_b   1.000
_cell.length_c   1.000
_cell.angle_alpha   90.00
_cell.angle_beta   90.00
_cell.angle_gamma   90.00
#
_symmetry.space_group_name_H-M   'P 1'
#
loop_
_entity.id
_entity.type
_entity.pdbx_description
1 polymer ?
#
loop_
_entity_poly.entity_id
_entity_poly.type
_entity_poly.pdbx_seq_one_letter_code
_entity_poly.pdbx_strand_id
1 'polypeptide(L)'
;MENEIFTPLLEQFMTSPLVTWVKTFGPLAAGNGTNLDEYVALVDGVFLNQVMLQIQGFSVALEPILELALIDQAGLELTEIFLPLPPKCLD
;
A
#
# COMPACT_ATOMS: atom_id res chain seq x y z
N MET A 1 20.71 1.48 27.66
CA MET A 1 19.35 2.04 27.79
C MET A 1 18.86 2.51 26.41
N GLU A 2 19.00 1.66 25.39
CA GLU A 2 18.61 1.99 23.99
C GLU A 2 17.46 1.08 23.53
N ASN A 3 17.47 -0.19 23.99
CA ASN A 3 16.39 -1.15 23.78
C ASN A 3 15.03 -0.72 24.36
N GLU A 4 15.00 0.13 25.39
CA GLU A 4 13.75 0.59 26.01
C GLU A 4 13.04 1.69 25.18
N ILE A 5 13.76 2.35 24.26
CA ILE A 5 13.23 3.41 23.40
C ILE A 5 12.82 2.86 22.03
N PHE A 6 13.53 1.84 21.55
CA PHE A 6 13.32 1.31 20.21
C PHE A 6 11.96 0.60 20.05
N THR A 7 11.56 -0.20 21.02
CA THR A 7 10.28 -0.95 20.97
C THR A 7 9.05 -0.05 20.82
N PRO A 8 8.83 0.99 21.66
CA PRO A 8 7.66 1.85 21.50
C PRO A 8 7.70 2.66 20.19
N LEU A 9 8.88 3.05 19.72
CA LEU A 9 9.04 3.74 18.44
C LEU A 9 8.72 2.82 17.25
N LEU A 10 9.17 1.56 17.32
CA LEU A 10 8.86 0.54 16.33
C LEU A 10 7.35 0.29 16.27
N GLU A 11 6.69 0.10 17.41
CA GLU A 11 5.22 -0.09 17.45
C GLU A 11 4.47 1.11 16.89
N GLN A 12 4.90 2.34 17.24
CA GLN A 12 4.33 3.55 16.67
C GLN A 12 4.54 3.64 15.15
N PHE A 13 5.72 3.26 14.66
CA PHE A 13 6.02 3.24 13.23
C PHE A 13 5.15 2.21 12.50
N MET A 14 5.05 0.98 13.04
CA MET A 14 4.28 -0.11 12.45
C MET A 14 2.78 0.15 12.43
N THR A 15 2.26 0.96 13.35
CA THR A 15 0.86 1.40 13.38
C THR A 15 0.61 2.69 12.60
N SER A 16 1.64 3.32 12.03
CA SER A 16 1.47 4.54 11.26
C SER A 16 0.56 4.31 10.04
N PRO A 17 -0.21 5.33 9.61
CA PRO A 17 -1.15 5.17 8.49
C PRO A 17 -0.49 4.72 7.18
N LEU A 18 0.75 5.18 6.93
CA LEU A 18 1.51 4.78 5.74
C LEU A 18 1.91 3.32 5.80
N VAL A 19 2.45 2.85 6.93
CA VAL A 19 2.89 1.46 7.09
C VAL A 19 1.69 0.52 7.07
N THR A 20 0.62 0.85 7.79
CA THR A 20 -0.63 0.10 7.77
C THR A 20 -1.19 -0.04 6.35
N TRP A 21 -1.14 1.03 5.55
CA TRP A 21 -1.59 1.00 4.15
C TRP A 21 -0.66 0.18 3.24
N VAL A 22 0.65 0.39 3.32
CA VAL A 22 1.65 -0.36 2.56
C VAL A 22 1.58 -1.87 2.86
N LYS A 23 1.25 -2.23 4.11
CA LYS A 23 1.03 -3.63 4.51
C LYS A 23 -0.23 -4.25 3.90
N THR A 24 -1.17 -3.49 3.35
CA THR A 24 -2.32 -4.07 2.62
C THR A 24 -1.91 -4.71 1.30
N PHE A 25 -0.70 -4.43 0.82
CA PHE A 25 -0.15 -5.01 -0.40
C PHE A 25 0.59 -6.32 -0.11
N GLY A 26 0.44 -7.30 -0.99
CA GLY A 26 1.32 -8.46 -1.07
C GLY A 26 1.43 -9.28 0.22
N PRO A 27 2.58 -9.93 0.47
CA PRO A 27 2.74 -10.90 1.57
C PRO A 27 2.59 -10.32 2.98
N LEU A 28 2.85 -9.01 3.16
CA LEU A 28 2.71 -8.35 4.46
C LEU A 28 1.24 -8.22 4.90
N ALA A 29 0.28 -8.34 3.98
CA ALA A 29 -1.15 -8.32 4.29
C ALA A 29 -1.61 -9.54 5.09
N ALA A 30 -0.86 -10.64 5.02
CA ALA A 30 -1.15 -11.84 5.79
C ALA A 30 -0.89 -11.65 7.29
N GLY A 31 -0.03 -10.68 7.68
CA GLY A 31 0.27 -10.39 9.09
C GLY A 31 0.93 -11.54 9.85
N ASN A 32 1.61 -12.45 9.15
CA ASN A 32 2.21 -13.65 9.75
C ASN A 32 3.57 -13.38 10.44
N GLY A 33 4.15 -12.19 10.28
CA GLY A 33 5.45 -11.78 10.82
C GLY A 33 5.35 -11.02 12.14
N THR A 34 6.47 -10.87 12.83
CA THR A 34 6.58 -9.93 13.96
C THR A 34 6.77 -8.50 13.45
N ASN A 35 6.47 -7.49 14.27
CA ASN A 35 6.74 -6.08 13.93
C ASN A 35 8.20 -5.83 13.49
N LEU A 36 9.16 -6.57 14.04
CA LEU A 36 10.57 -6.46 13.67
C LEU A 36 10.86 -7.07 12.29
N ASP A 37 10.27 -8.22 11.98
CA ASP A 37 10.41 -8.90 10.69
C ASP A 37 9.83 -8.03 9.56
N GLU A 38 8.63 -7.49 9.78
CA GLU A 38 7.98 -6.60 8.84
C GLU A 38 8.74 -5.27 8.68
N TYR A 39 9.29 -4.72 9.77
CA TYR A 39 10.13 -3.52 9.71
C TYR A 39 11.40 -3.75 8.88
N VAL A 40 12.08 -4.89 9.05
CA VAL A 40 13.28 -5.22 8.25
C VAL A 40 12.93 -5.31 6.76
N ALA A 41 11.80 -5.93 6.42
CA ALA A 41 11.30 -6.00 5.05
C ALA A 41 10.93 -4.62 4.45
N LEU A 42 10.51 -3.66 5.28
CA LEU A 42 10.26 -2.28 4.84
C LEU A 42 11.55 -1.49 4.66
N VAL A 43 12.52 -1.68 5.55
CA VAL A 43 13.81 -0.96 5.54
C VAL A 43 14.70 -1.39 4.37
N ASP A 44 14.65 -2.65 3.94
CA ASP A 44 15.41 -3.12 2.78
C ASP A 44 15.01 -2.43 1.46
N GLY A 45 13.81 -1.84 1.41
CA GLY A 45 13.28 -1.08 0.28
C GLY A 45 12.83 -1.91 -0.92
N VAL A 46 13.08 -3.23 -0.95
CA VAL A 46 12.67 -4.13 -2.03
C VAL A 46 11.15 -4.22 -2.07
N PHE A 47 10.52 -4.42 -0.90
CA PHE A 47 9.06 -4.47 -0.81
C PHE A 47 8.42 -3.14 -1.25
N LEU A 48 8.96 -2.00 -0.80
CA LEU A 48 8.47 -0.67 -1.18
C LEU A 48 8.60 -0.42 -2.69
N ASN A 49 9.69 -0.87 -3.31
CA ASN A 49 9.86 -0.77 -4.75
C ASN A 49 8.81 -1.60 -5.52
N GLN A 50 8.45 -2.80 -5.03
CA GLN A 50 7.38 -3.61 -5.60
C GLN A 50 6.02 -2.90 -5.49
N VAL A 51 5.72 -2.29 -4.35
CA VAL A 51 4.49 -1.47 -4.17
C VAL A 51 4.47 -0.31 -5.16
N MET A 52 5.59 0.39 -5.35
CA MET A 52 5.70 1.48 -6.34
C MET A 52 5.42 1.00 -7.77
N LEU A 53 5.93 -0.17 -8.15
CA LEU A 53 5.68 -0.77 -9.47
C LEU A 53 4.22 -1.18 -9.65
N GLN A 54 3.56 -1.71 -8.61
CA GLN A 54 2.13 -2.01 -8.67
C GLN A 54 1.29 -0.75 -8.87
N ILE A 55 1.62 0.35 -8.19
CA ILE A 55 0.94 1.64 -8.35
C ILE A 55 1.14 2.18 -9.77
N GLN A 56 2.36 2.11 -10.32
CA GLN A 56 2.62 2.49 -11.71
C GLN A 56 1.84 1.62 -12.70
N GLY A 57 1.80 0.31 -12.47
CA GLY A 57 1.01 -0.62 -13.28
C GLY A 57 -0.47 -0.28 -13.27
N PHE A 58 -1.03 0.09 -12.11
CA PHE A 58 -2.40 0.57 -12.02
C PHE A 58 -2.60 1.85 -12.83
N SER A 59 -1.71 2.82 -12.70
CA SER A 59 -1.79 4.07 -13.46
C SER A 59 -1.80 3.83 -14.96
N VAL A 60 -0.93 2.94 -15.47
CA VAL A 60 -0.88 2.60 -16.89
C VAL A 60 -2.11 1.82 -17.35
N ALA A 61 -2.67 0.96 -16.49
CA ALA A 61 -3.88 0.20 -16.79
C ALA A 61 -5.14 1.06 -16.77
N LEU A 62 -5.18 2.14 -15.98
CA LEU A 62 -6.34 3.01 -15.85
C LEU A 62 -6.55 3.90 -17.07
N GLU A 63 -5.48 4.39 -17.72
CA GLU A 63 -5.57 5.27 -18.89
C GLU A 63 -6.46 4.70 -20.02
N PRO A 64 -6.23 3.48 -20.54
CA PRO A 64 -7.08 2.92 -21.59
C PRO A 64 -8.49 2.55 -21.08
N ILE A 65 -8.65 2.23 -19.80
CA ILE A 65 -9.96 1.90 -19.20
C ILE A 65 -10.82 3.17 -19.09
N LEU A 66 -10.22 4.31 -18.71
CA LEU A 66 -10.90 5.60 -18.67
C LEU A 66 -11.28 6.07 -20.08
N GLU A 67 -10.40 5.90 -21.06
CA GLU A 67 -10.72 6.17 -22.47
C GLU A 67 -11.89 5.30 -22.96
N LEU A 68 -11.92 3.99 -22.66
CA LEU A 68 -13.04 3.12 -23.03
C LEU A 68 -14.34 3.49 -22.31
N ALA A 69 -14.30 3.80 -21.01
CA ALA A 69 -15.47 4.18 -20.22
C ALA A 69 -16.10 5.49 -20.72
N LEU A 70 -15.30 6.43 -21.21
CA LEU A 70 -15.78 7.68 -21.82
C LEU A 70 -16.42 7.45 -23.20
N ILE A 71 -16.02 6.41 -23.93
CA ILE A 71 -16.52 6.08 -25.28
C ILE A 71 -17.82 5.27 -25.22
N ASP A 72 -17.99 4.37 -24.25
CA ASP A 72 -19.09 3.40 -24.26
C ASP A 72 -20.43 3.95 -23.71
N GLN A 73 -20.44 5.04 -22.92
CA GLN A 73 -21.63 5.54 -22.20
C GLN A 73 -22.43 4.48 -21.42
N ALA A 74 -21.95 3.24 -21.32
CA ALA A 74 -22.51 2.22 -20.45
C ALA A 74 -21.75 2.26 -19.13
N GLY A 75 -22.50 2.15 -18.04
CA GLY A 75 -21.98 2.17 -16.67
C GLY A 75 -21.01 1.03 -16.40
N LEU A 76 -19.75 1.21 -16.80
CA LEU A 76 -18.64 0.46 -16.24
C LEU A 76 -18.51 0.94 -14.79
N GLU A 77 -19.07 0.17 -13.87
CA GLU A 77 -18.95 0.43 -12.45
C GLU A 77 -17.45 0.39 -12.11
N LEU A 78 -16.83 1.57 -11.90
CA LEU A 78 -15.42 1.74 -11.50
C LEU A 78 -15.07 1.07 -10.15
N THR A 79 -16.00 0.28 -9.61
CA THR A 79 -15.96 -0.38 -8.31
C THR A 79 -14.94 -1.52 -8.24
N GLU A 80 -14.47 -2.04 -9.37
CA GLU A 80 -13.46 -3.13 -9.40
C GLU A 80 -12.02 -2.64 -9.44
N ILE A 81 -11.78 -1.36 -9.78
CA ILE A 81 -10.42 -0.80 -9.83
C ILE A 81 -10.08 -0.27 -8.43
N PHE A 82 -9.96 -1.20 -7.47
CA PHE A 82 -9.45 -0.90 -6.13
C PHE A 82 -7.98 -0.50 -6.24
N LEU A 83 -7.70 0.80 -6.45
CA LEU A 83 -6.51 1.39 -5.86
C LEU A 83 -6.80 1.47 -4.36
N PRO A 84 -6.08 0.74 -3.50
CA PRO A 84 -6.05 1.12 -2.11
C PRO A 84 -5.36 2.49 -2.09
N LEU A 85 -6.12 3.57 -1.94
CA LEU A 85 -5.56 4.91 -1.74
C LEU A 85 -4.93 4.97 -0.34
N PRO A 86 -3.78 5.63 -0.18
CA PRO A 86 -3.24 5.87 1.15
C PRO A 86 -4.25 6.68 1.97
N PRO A 87 -4.42 6.38 3.28
CA PRO A 87 -5.46 6.98 4.12
C PRO A 87 -5.39 8.51 4.28
N LYS A 88 -4.37 9.17 3.73
CA LYS A 88 -4.27 10.65 3.66
C LYS A 88 -5.17 11.29 2.58
N CYS A 89 -5.94 10.52 1.82
CA CYS A 89 -6.94 11.04 0.88
C CYS A 89 -8.36 11.14 1.46
N LEU A 90 -8.57 10.78 2.73
CA LEU A 90 -9.85 10.89 3.43
C LEU A 90 -9.78 12.04 4.45
N ASP A 91 -9.93 13.28 3.96
CA ASP A 91 -10.35 14.44 4.77
C ASP A 91 -11.84 14.68 4.55
#